data_AF-A0A1R1YJR3-F1
#
_entry.id   AF-A0A1R1YJR3-F1
#
_cell.length_a   1.000
_cell.length_b   1.000
_cell.length_c   1.000
_cell.angle_alpha   90.00
_cell.angle_beta   90.00
_cell.angle_gamma   90.00
#
_symmetry.space_group_name_H-M   'P 1'
#
loop_
_entity.id
_entity.type
_entity.pdbx_description
1 polymer ?
#
loop_
_entity_poly.entity_id
_entity_poly.type
_entity_poly.pdbx_seq_one_letter_code
_entity_poly.pdbx_strand_id
1 'polypeptide(L)'
;MKNFRNLKIGYWNCQGLSERKWVRAVNAVSEAELDILFLAETWFIDHESHAAHPMFFVSTPRILPVPAFGHEQGGIVCLVTQGTRKQISSACVTRYTVRIKINGNDIMAVYFPPSLKPDKIADHIPENSLSVLVGDINAFFGVQYGTKKIGPLARCNL
;
A
#
# COMPACT_ATOMS: atom_id res chain seq x y z
N MET A 1 3.09 5.64 -34.84
CA MET A 1 3.48 6.37 -33.61
C MET A 1 3.10 5.51 -32.42
N LYS A 2 4.04 5.19 -31.51
CA LYS A 2 3.66 4.54 -30.24
C LYS A 2 2.97 5.60 -29.39
N ASN A 3 1.68 5.43 -29.11
CA ASN A 3 1.00 6.26 -28.12
C ASN A 3 1.60 5.94 -26.76
N PHE A 4 2.43 6.84 -26.23
CA PHE A 4 2.90 6.76 -24.85
C PHE A 4 1.75 7.14 -23.93
N ARG A 5 1.10 6.15 -23.33
CA ARG A 5 0.17 6.38 -22.22
C ARG A 5 0.98 6.34 -20.92
N ASN A 6 1.00 7.46 -20.21
CA ASN A 6 1.58 7.52 -18.88
C ASN A 6 0.71 6.72 -17.91
N LEU A 7 1.35 5.95 -17.03
CA LEU A 7 0.68 5.24 -15.96
C LEU A 7 0.44 6.18 -14.78
N LYS A 8 -0.82 6.32 -14.34
CA LYS A 8 -1.21 7.19 -13.22
C LYS A 8 -1.40 6.35 -11.95
N ILE A 9 -0.57 6.58 -10.94
CA ILE A 9 -0.54 5.81 -9.70
C ILE A 9 -0.89 6.71 -8.53
N GLY A 10 -1.89 6.33 -7.74
CA GLY A 10 -2.21 6.96 -6.45
C GLY A 10 -1.76 6.10 -5.27
N TYR A 11 -1.53 6.76 -4.13
CA TYR A 11 -1.31 6.13 -2.84
C TYR A 11 -2.08 6.89 -1.76
N TRP A 12 -2.77 6.17 -0.88
CA TRP A 12 -3.50 6.74 0.24
C TRP A 12 -3.34 5.88 1.49
N ASN A 13 -2.73 6.42 2.54
CA ASN A 13 -2.82 5.84 3.89
C ASN A 13 -4.20 6.20 4.48
N CYS A 14 -5.04 5.18 4.66
CA CYS A 14 -6.46 5.35 5.00
C CYS A 14 -6.73 5.38 6.50
N GLN A 15 -5.85 4.88 7.37
CA GLN A 15 -6.10 4.73 8.81
C GLN A 15 -7.46 4.06 9.10
N GLY A 16 -7.61 2.83 8.64
CA GLY A 16 -8.84 2.05 8.62
C GLY A 16 -9.68 2.34 7.39
N LEU A 17 -9.89 1.34 6.54
CA LEU A 17 -10.67 1.43 5.30
C LEU A 17 -12.14 1.07 5.56
N SER A 18 -12.90 1.97 6.17
CA SER A 18 -14.35 1.78 6.33
C SER A 18 -15.08 1.89 4.98
N GLU A 19 -16.30 1.36 4.91
CA GLU A 19 -17.17 1.46 3.72
C GLU A 19 -17.26 2.88 3.13
N ARG A 20 -17.36 3.93 3.97
CA ARG A 20 -17.37 5.32 3.50
C ARG A 20 -16.08 5.72 2.79
N LYS A 21 -14.93 5.31 3.32
CA LYS A 21 -13.61 5.58 2.72
C LYS A 21 -13.40 4.73 1.46
N TRP A 22 -13.92 3.50 1.46
CA TRP A 22 -13.94 2.64 0.30
C TRP A 22 -14.66 3.27 -0.89
N VAL A 23 -15.91 3.71 -0.71
CA VAL A 23 -16.67 4.41 -1.76
C VAL A 23 -15.88 5.62 -2.29
N ARG A 24 -15.26 6.40 -1.40
CA ARG A 24 -14.42 7.53 -1.81
C ARG A 24 -13.18 7.10 -2.59
N ALA A 25 -12.53 6.01 -2.19
CA ALA A 25 -11.35 5.48 -2.88
C ALA A 25 -11.69 5.01 -4.30
N VAL A 26 -12.78 4.27 -4.46
CA VAL A 26 -13.26 3.82 -5.78
C VAL A 26 -13.58 5.02 -6.68
N ASN A 27 -14.30 6.02 -6.15
CA ASN A 27 -14.61 7.25 -6.91
C ASN A 27 -13.35 8.03 -7.28
N ALA A 28 -12.37 8.12 -6.37
CA ALA A 28 -11.11 8.83 -6.61
C ALA A 28 -10.32 8.24 -7.79
N VAL A 29 -10.39 6.91 -8.02
CA VAL A 29 -9.75 6.31 -9.19
C VAL A 29 -10.33 6.88 -10.50
N SER A 30 -11.65 7.03 -10.58
CA SER A 30 -12.30 7.60 -11.75
C SER A 30 -12.10 9.12 -11.86
N GLU A 31 -12.32 9.85 -10.75
CA GLU A 31 -12.23 11.32 -10.70
C GLU A 31 -10.82 11.84 -11.01
N ALA A 32 -9.78 11.18 -10.50
CA ALA A 32 -8.38 11.54 -10.76
C ALA A 32 -7.78 10.77 -11.95
N GLU A 33 -8.61 10.01 -12.68
CA GLU A 33 -8.21 9.17 -13.82
C GLU A 33 -7.02 8.25 -13.52
N LEU A 34 -6.97 7.67 -12.31
CA LEU A 34 -5.89 6.78 -11.91
C LEU A 34 -6.02 5.43 -12.62
N ASP A 35 -4.88 4.83 -12.93
CA ASP A 35 -4.81 3.45 -13.41
C ASP A 35 -4.71 2.47 -12.24
N ILE A 36 -4.04 2.91 -11.16
CA ILE A 36 -3.71 2.12 -9.98
C ILE A 36 -3.87 3.02 -8.75
N LEU A 37 -4.50 2.50 -7.69
CA LEU A 37 -4.56 3.15 -6.37
C LEU A 37 -4.18 2.15 -5.29
N PHE A 38 -3.13 2.46 -4.53
CA PHE A 38 -2.76 1.71 -3.34
C PHE A 38 -3.38 2.36 -2.09
N LEU A 39 -4.08 1.56 -1.29
CA LEU A 39 -4.69 1.96 -0.02
C LEU A 39 -3.92 1.27 1.10
N ALA A 40 -3.25 2.02 1.97
CA ALA A 40 -2.50 1.51 3.11
C ALA A 40 -3.23 1.74 4.43
N GLU A 41 -2.78 1.06 5.49
CA GLU A 41 -3.47 1.01 6.78
C GLU A 41 -4.95 0.70 6.63
N THR A 42 -5.28 -0.32 5.84
CA THR A 42 -6.70 -0.69 5.66
C THR A 42 -7.29 -1.29 6.92
N TRP A 43 -6.43 -1.82 7.81
CA TRP A 43 -6.79 -2.58 9.01
C TRP A 43 -7.75 -3.73 8.70
N PHE A 44 -7.76 -4.19 7.45
CA PHE A 44 -8.61 -5.28 6.95
C PHE A 44 -10.12 -5.11 7.26
N ILE A 45 -10.56 -3.86 7.47
CA ILE A 45 -11.97 -3.54 7.66
C ILE A 45 -12.74 -3.93 6.40
N ASP A 46 -13.83 -4.68 6.58
CA ASP A 46 -14.72 -5.16 5.53
C ASP A 46 -14.00 -5.80 4.33
N HIS A 47 -12.88 -6.48 4.59
CA HIS A 47 -11.96 -6.95 3.55
C HIS A 47 -12.62 -7.80 2.47
N GLU A 48 -13.46 -8.76 2.86
CA GLU A 48 -14.11 -9.69 1.93
C GLU A 48 -15.11 -8.95 1.03
N SER A 49 -15.84 -7.99 1.59
CA SER A 49 -16.76 -7.13 0.83
C SER A 49 -16.01 -6.30 -0.21
N HIS A 50 -14.88 -5.70 0.19
CA HIS A 50 -14.02 -4.95 -0.72
C HIS A 50 -13.38 -5.86 -1.80
N ALA A 51 -12.99 -7.08 -1.42
CA ALA A 51 -12.36 -8.06 -2.31
C ALA A 51 -13.28 -8.54 -3.44
N ALA A 52 -14.60 -8.51 -3.22
CA ALA A 52 -15.60 -8.83 -4.24
C ALA A 52 -15.71 -7.75 -5.35
N HIS A 53 -15.16 -6.55 -5.15
CA HIS A 53 -15.29 -5.47 -6.12
C HIS A 53 -14.41 -5.68 -7.37
N PRO A 54 -14.89 -5.39 -8.60
CA PRO A 54 -14.14 -5.67 -9.84
C PRO A 54 -12.76 -5.01 -9.93
N MET A 55 -12.58 -3.85 -9.29
CA MET A 55 -11.30 -3.13 -9.27
C MET A 55 -10.32 -3.64 -8.22
N PHE A 56 -10.79 -4.45 -7.26
CA PHE A 56 -9.90 -5.07 -6.29
C PHE A 56 -8.97 -6.03 -7.04
N PHE A 57 -7.66 -5.79 -6.92
CA PHE A 57 -6.65 -6.61 -7.59
C PHE A 57 -6.01 -7.58 -6.60
N VAL A 58 -5.39 -7.06 -5.54
CA VAL A 58 -4.66 -7.85 -4.54
C VAL A 58 -4.54 -7.06 -3.24
N SER A 59 -4.36 -7.77 -2.13
CA SER A 59 -4.00 -7.22 -0.84
C SER A 59 -2.81 -7.94 -0.19
N THR A 60 -2.17 -7.28 0.78
CA THR A 60 -1.27 -7.97 1.73
C THR A 60 -2.06 -8.94 2.59
N PRO A 61 -1.47 -10.04 3.07
CA PRO A 61 -2.14 -10.94 3.99
C PRO A 61 -2.39 -10.29 5.37
N ARG A 62 -3.46 -10.72 6.04
CA ARG A 62 -3.72 -10.37 7.46
C ARG A 62 -2.54 -10.78 8.33
N ILE A 63 -2.21 -9.95 9.31
CA ILE A 63 -1.18 -10.25 10.31
C ILE A 63 -1.85 -11.07 11.42
N LEU A 64 -1.37 -12.30 11.62
CA LEU A 64 -1.86 -13.18 12.67
C LEU A 64 -0.93 -13.16 13.91
N PRO A 65 -1.47 -13.31 15.13
CA PRO A 65 -2.91 -13.41 15.43
C PRO A 65 -3.65 -12.08 15.29
N VAL A 66 -4.95 -12.14 14.99
CA VAL A 66 -5.83 -10.95 14.99
C VAL A 66 -5.91 -10.40 16.43
N PRO A 67 -5.75 -9.09 16.66
CA PRO A 67 -5.85 -8.51 17.99
C PRO A 67 -7.23 -8.74 18.61
N ALA A 68 -7.28 -9.14 19.88
CA ALA A 68 -8.54 -9.27 20.62
C ALA A 68 -9.18 -7.91 20.93
N PHE A 69 -8.37 -6.85 21.03
CA PHE A 69 -8.80 -5.49 21.32
C PHE A 69 -8.08 -4.51 20.39
N GLY A 70 -8.75 -3.41 20.04
CA GLY A 70 -8.24 -2.41 19.11
C GLY A 70 -8.43 -2.81 17.64
N HIS A 71 -7.79 -2.07 16.75
CA HIS A 71 -7.84 -2.35 15.32
C HIS A 71 -6.73 -3.33 14.91
N GLU A 72 -6.94 -4.06 13.82
CA GLU A 72 -5.87 -4.80 13.17
C GLU A 72 -4.76 -3.86 12.67
N GLN A 73 -3.57 -4.41 12.47
CA GLN A 73 -2.40 -3.63 12.04
C GLN A 73 -2.12 -3.83 10.56
N GLY A 74 -1.77 -2.73 9.89
CA GLY A 74 -1.33 -2.74 8.50
C GLY A 74 -2.46 -2.97 7.50
N GLY A 75 -2.15 -3.71 6.43
CA GLY A 75 -3.02 -3.90 5.28
C GLY A 75 -2.70 -2.91 4.17
N ILE A 76 -2.40 -3.44 2.99
CA ILE A 76 -2.40 -2.70 1.73
C ILE A 76 -3.41 -3.36 0.80
N VAL A 77 -4.26 -2.57 0.16
CA VAL A 77 -5.15 -2.99 -0.94
C VAL A 77 -4.72 -2.27 -2.21
N CYS A 78 -4.59 -3.00 -3.30
CA CYS A 78 -4.31 -2.47 -4.62
C CYS A 78 -5.59 -2.49 -5.48
N LEU A 79 -6.04 -1.32 -5.89
CA LEU A 79 -7.11 -1.14 -6.86
C LEU A 79 -6.50 -0.89 -8.23
N VAL A 80 -7.04 -1.56 -9.26
CA VAL A 80 -6.55 -1.45 -10.63
C VAL A 80 -7.75 -1.38 -11.59
N THR A 81 -7.69 -0.48 -12.58
CA THR A 81 -8.71 -0.42 -13.63
C THR A 81 -8.65 -1.65 -14.55
N GLN A 82 -9.76 -2.05 -15.14
CA GLN A 82 -9.81 -3.26 -15.98
C GLN A 82 -8.82 -3.23 -17.17
N GLY A 83 -8.62 -2.05 -17.76
CA GLY A 83 -7.66 -1.88 -18.87
C GLY A 83 -6.20 -2.08 -18.43
N THR A 84 -5.86 -1.62 -17.22
CA THR A 84 -4.52 -1.77 -16.63
C THR A 84 -4.30 -3.18 -16.09
N ARG A 85 -5.33 -3.82 -15.54
CA ARG A 85 -5.27 -5.20 -15.02
C ARG A 85 -4.76 -6.21 -16.04
N LYS A 86 -5.18 -6.08 -17.30
CA LYS A 86 -4.74 -6.94 -18.42
C LYS A 86 -3.25 -6.82 -18.78
N GLN A 87 -2.59 -5.75 -18.33
CA GLN A 87 -1.18 -5.48 -18.61
C GLN A 87 -0.26 -5.95 -17.48
N ILE A 88 -0.82 -6.38 -16.35
CA ILE A 88 -0.06 -6.87 -15.20
C ILE A 88 0.38 -8.31 -15.50
N SER A 89 1.70 -8.54 -15.51
CA SER A 89 2.28 -9.86 -15.77
C SER A 89 2.51 -10.67 -14.49
N SER A 90 2.66 -10.00 -13.34
CA SER A 90 2.86 -10.68 -12.05
C SER A 90 2.53 -9.76 -10.88
N ALA A 91 2.14 -10.35 -9.76
CA ALA A 91 2.03 -9.69 -8.47
C ALA A 91 2.71 -10.54 -7.38
N CYS A 92 3.40 -9.89 -6.46
CA CYS A 92 4.00 -10.51 -5.28
C CYS A 92 3.60 -9.67 -4.07
N VAL A 93 3.20 -10.34 -2.99
CA VAL A 93 2.81 -9.68 -1.75
C VAL A 93 3.59 -10.24 -0.57
N THR A 94 3.93 -9.33 0.33
CA THR A 94 4.44 -9.67 1.65
C THR A 94 3.53 -9.00 2.68
N ARG A 95 3.89 -9.13 3.97
CA ARG A 95 3.19 -8.43 5.05
C ARG A 95 3.14 -6.90 4.86
N TYR A 96 4.19 -6.32 4.28
CA TYR A 96 4.38 -4.87 4.23
C TYR A 96 4.37 -4.29 2.81
N THR A 97 4.25 -5.14 1.80
CA THR A 97 4.51 -4.73 0.42
C THR A 97 3.55 -5.38 -0.55
N VAL A 98 3.16 -4.62 -1.56
CA VAL A 98 2.52 -5.11 -2.78
C VAL A 98 3.40 -4.72 -3.95
N ARG A 99 3.93 -5.69 -4.67
CA ARG A 99 4.73 -5.48 -5.87
C ARG A 99 3.98 -6.02 -7.07
N ILE A 100 3.89 -5.21 -8.12
CA ILE A 100 3.25 -5.57 -9.39
C ILE A 100 4.21 -5.27 -10.54
N LYS A 101 4.22 -6.14 -11.55
CA LYS A 101 4.95 -5.91 -12.80
C LYS A 101 3.96 -5.59 -13.91
N ILE A 102 4.15 -4.45 -14.57
CA ILE A 102 3.29 -3.97 -15.66
C ILE A 102 4.15 -3.51 -16.85
N ASN A 103 3.94 -4.11 -18.01
CA ASN A 103 4.73 -3.83 -19.23
C ASN A 103 6.25 -3.82 -18.97
N GLY A 104 6.74 -4.75 -18.14
CA GLY A 104 8.17 -4.84 -17.76
C GLY A 104 8.62 -3.89 -16.64
N ASN A 105 7.78 -2.95 -16.20
CA ASN A 105 8.08 -2.03 -15.10
C ASN A 105 7.68 -2.64 -13.76
N ASP A 106 8.57 -2.60 -12.78
CA ASP A 106 8.33 -3.09 -11.42
C ASP A 106 7.87 -1.93 -10.53
N ILE A 107 6.64 -2.01 -10.03
CA ILE A 107 6.02 -1.02 -9.15
C ILE A 107 5.82 -1.67 -7.79
N MET A 108 6.27 -0.99 -6.74
CA MET A 108 6.20 -1.48 -5.38
C MET A 108 5.53 -0.45 -4.49
N ALA A 109 4.44 -0.86 -3.85
CA ALA A 109 3.82 -0.13 -2.77
C ALA A 109 4.27 -0.69 -1.42
N VAL A 110 4.59 0.19 -0.48
CA VAL A 110 5.02 -0.18 0.87
C VAL A 110 4.15 0.48 1.94
N TYR A 111 3.97 -0.25 3.04
CA TYR A 111 3.52 0.28 4.32
C TYR A 111 4.36 -0.40 5.39
N PHE A 112 5.38 0.31 5.88
CA PHE A 112 6.19 -0.13 7.00
C PHE A 112 5.63 0.48 8.28
N PRO A 113 5.34 -0.31 9.32
CA PRO A 113 4.83 0.23 10.57
C PRO A 113 5.92 1.03 11.29
N PRO A 114 5.58 2.05 12.11
CA PRO A 114 6.56 2.80 12.91
C PRO A 114 7.42 1.95 13.85
N SER A 115 6.96 0.74 14.17
CA SER A 115 7.69 -0.24 14.98
C SER A 115 8.77 -1.01 14.20
N LEU A 116 8.78 -0.95 12.87
CA LEU A 116 9.80 -1.58 12.04
C LEU A 116 11.11 -0.80 12.20
N LYS A 117 12.19 -1.51 12.55
CA LYS A 117 13.50 -0.87 12.69
C LYS A 117 14.03 -0.46 11.31
N PRO A 118 14.65 0.72 11.16
CA PRO A 118 15.14 1.20 9.86
C PRO A 118 16.10 0.24 9.16
N ASP A 119 16.95 -0.48 9.89
CA ASP A 119 17.89 -1.48 9.35
C ASP A 119 17.19 -2.68 8.69
N LYS A 120 15.90 -2.90 8.99
CA LYS A 120 15.08 -3.97 8.44
C LYS A 120 14.31 -3.58 7.18
N ILE A 121 14.35 -2.32 6.77
CA ILE A 121 13.68 -1.86 5.54
C ILE A 121 14.33 -2.50 4.31
N ALA A 122 15.66 -2.62 4.30
CA ALA A 122 16.40 -3.20 3.19
C ALA A 122 15.98 -4.66 2.91
N ASP A 123 15.66 -5.44 3.94
CA ASP A 123 15.18 -6.83 3.83
C ASP A 123 13.86 -6.96 3.03
N HIS A 124 13.14 -5.84 2.86
CA HIS A 124 11.87 -5.80 2.14
C HIS A 124 11.97 -5.20 0.75
N ILE A 125 13.09 -4.58 0.38
CA ILE A 125 13.30 -4.00 -0.95
C ILE A 125 14.06 -5.02 -1.80
N PRO A 126 13.57 -5.39 -3.00
CA PRO A 126 14.25 -6.37 -3.82
C PRO A 126 15.60 -5.83 -4.35
N GLU A 127 16.54 -6.73 -4.61
CA GLU A 127 17.84 -6.37 -5.21
C GLU A 127 17.69 -5.87 -6.66
N ASN A 128 16.64 -6.29 -7.36
CA ASN A 128 16.37 -5.84 -8.72
C ASN A 128 15.84 -4.41 -8.76
N SER A 129 16.14 -3.68 -9.83
CA SER A 129 15.67 -2.30 -10.02
C SER A 129 14.14 -2.19 -9.96
N LEU A 130 13.65 -1.18 -9.25
CA LEU A 130 12.25 -0.78 -9.25
C LEU A 130 12.06 0.43 -10.18
N SER A 131 10.98 0.42 -10.96
CA SER A 131 10.55 1.60 -11.72
C SER A 131 9.86 2.61 -10.83
N VAL A 132 9.11 2.13 -9.83
CA VAL A 132 8.40 2.96 -8.85
C VAL A 132 8.45 2.28 -7.48
N LEU A 133 8.87 3.03 -6.47
CA LEU A 133 8.67 2.70 -5.06
C LEU A 133 7.81 3.82 -4.45
N VAL A 134 6.66 3.45 -3.88
CA VAL A 134 5.72 4.41 -3.29
C VAL A 134 5.19 3.90 -1.96
N GLY A 135 5.01 4.81 -1.02
CA GLY A 135 4.20 4.55 0.16
C GLY A 135 4.77 5.09 1.45
N ASP A 136 4.21 4.61 2.54
CA ASP A 136 4.51 5.08 3.88
C ASP A 136 5.60 4.20 4.52
N ILE A 137 6.79 4.78 4.64
CA ILE A 137 7.98 4.11 5.14
C ILE A 137 8.06 4.18 6.67
N ASN A 138 7.35 5.13 7.31
CA ASN A 138 7.39 5.43 8.75
C ASN A 138 8.80 5.38 9.40
N ALA A 139 9.85 5.67 8.64
CA ALA A 139 11.22 5.68 9.13
C ALA A 139 11.64 7.10 9.50
N PHE A 140 12.09 7.26 10.74
CA PHE A 140 12.76 8.48 11.17
C PHE A 140 14.23 8.42 10.76
N PHE A 141 14.58 9.08 9.66
CA PHE A 141 15.97 9.18 9.20
C PHE A 141 16.88 10.01 10.13
N GLY A 142 16.33 10.62 11.18
CA GLY A 142 17.08 11.29 12.24
C GLY A 142 17.51 12.72 11.88
N VAL A 143 18.23 13.35 12.81
CA VAL A 143 18.59 14.78 12.75
C VAL A 143 19.49 15.13 11.56
N GLN A 144 20.31 14.19 11.08
CA GLN A 144 21.17 14.38 9.91
C GLN A 144 20.36 14.56 8.62
N TYR A 145 19.13 14.06 8.59
CA TYR A 145 18.19 14.21 7.46
C TYR A 145 17.08 15.23 7.77
N GLY A 146 17.33 16.14 8.73
CA GLY A 146 16.43 17.25 9.06
C GLY A 146 15.31 16.92 10.06
N THR A 147 15.23 15.69 10.56
CA THR A 147 14.12 15.28 11.45
C THR A 147 14.54 15.36 12.93
N LYS A 148 14.02 16.36 13.65
CA LYS A 148 14.09 16.45 15.11
C LYS A 148 13.00 15.54 15.71
N LYS A 149 13.40 14.48 16.44
CA LYS A 149 12.47 13.53 17.09
C LYS A 149 11.53 14.24 18.07
N ILE A 150 10.21 14.19 17.84
CA ILE A 150 9.17 14.12 18.91
C ILE A 150 7.95 13.36 18.34
N GLY A 151 8.11 12.10 17.94
CA GLY A 151 6.95 11.23 17.72
C GLY A 151 6.47 10.70 19.07
N PRO A 152 5.15 10.61 19.36
CA PRO A 152 4.68 10.03 20.61
C PRO A 152 5.18 8.60 20.73
N LEU A 153 5.61 8.23 21.94
CA LEU A 153 5.99 6.84 22.25
C LEU A 153 4.84 5.92 21.85
N ALA A 154 5.15 4.83 21.16
CA ALA A 154 4.18 3.76 20.90
C ALA A 154 3.47 3.45 22.22
N ARG A 155 2.14 3.47 22.23
CA ARG A 155 1.37 3.06 23.41
C ARG A 155 1.67 1.58 23.65
N CYS A 156 2.65 1.30 24.49
CA CYS A 156 2.82 0.00 25.11
C CYS A 156 1.57 -0.26 25.95
N ASN A 157 0.99 -1.45 25.80
CA ASN A 157 -0.22 -1.90 26.46
C ASN A 157 -0.25 -1.54 27.96
N LEU A 158 -1.34 -0.92 28.40
CA LEU A 158 -1.86 -1.03 29.76
C LEU A 158 -2.85 -2.20 29.80
#